data_AF-A0A522EEP4-F1
#
_entry.id   AF-A0A522EEP4-F1
#
_cell.length_a   1.000
_cell.length_b   1.000
_cell.length_c   1.000
_cell.angle_alpha   90.00
_cell.angle_beta   90.00
_cell.angle_gamma   90.00
#
_symmetry.space_group_name_H-M   'P 1'
#
loop_
_entity.id
_entity.type
_entity.pdbx_description
1 polymer ?
#
loop_
_entity_poly.entity_id
_entity_poly.type
_entity_poly.pdbx_seq_one_letter_code
_entity_poly.pdbx_strand_id
1 'polypeptide(L)'
;MRSSSFSPAILVLSVLAAMILVFGPLHIAEITGRAVDNTKDSVDSDQDGIPDSTDNCPLISNPKQEDLDHDGKGDACDPDKDGDGMPDAWELQYGLNINKNDAAEDPDGDSATNLEEYKRGTNPGVPDPVTLFMTISGIMRSQVEFITAIDVKDLLTNPISLSMIIAVIAFIAAVGFLFYRMKHQKKKVIVQAKIPALIGPVRRNRKEMARDLKERQAMMMRSEQKLMARESFFRPFDKSERNESPVLKELEKIQGFDSESDREKAVESLSNLAEEYDNSKK
;
A
#
# COMPACT_ATOMS: atom_id res chain seq x y z
N MET A 1 -106.78 19.84 -3.73
CA MET A 1 -105.79 18.91 -4.32
C MET A 1 -104.87 19.74 -5.23
N ARG A 2 -103.68 20.11 -4.75
CA ARG A 2 -102.65 20.77 -5.57
C ARG A 2 -101.55 19.75 -5.78
N SER A 3 -101.51 19.16 -6.97
CA SER A 3 -100.40 18.33 -7.43
C SER A 3 -99.19 19.24 -7.63
N SER A 4 -98.20 19.10 -6.75
CA SER A 4 -96.89 19.73 -6.91
C SER A 4 -96.17 19.05 -8.07
N SER A 5 -96.19 19.69 -9.23
CA SER A 5 -95.35 19.34 -10.38
C SER A 5 -93.90 19.63 -10.02
N PHE A 6 -93.13 18.58 -9.75
CA PHE A 6 -91.69 18.70 -9.59
C PHE A 6 -91.08 19.06 -10.94
N SER A 7 -90.51 20.26 -11.04
CA SER A 7 -89.81 20.68 -12.25
C SER A 7 -88.57 19.80 -12.44
N PRO A 8 -88.33 19.22 -13.63
CA PRO A 8 -87.18 18.36 -13.89
C PRO A 8 -85.84 19.06 -13.63
N ALA A 9 -85.81 20.39 -13.72
CA ALA A 9 -84.64 21.20 -13.36
C ALA A 9 -84.23 21.07 -11.88
N ILE A 10 -85.20 20.91 -10.97
CA ILE A 10 -84.95 20.78 -9.52
C ILE A 10 -84.33 19.41 -9.21
N LEU A 11 -84.78 18.36 -9.91
CA LEU A 11 -84.19 17.02 -9.80
C LEU A 11 -82.74 16.99 -10.30
N VAL A 12 -82.46 17.62 -11.44
CA VAL A 12 -81.09 17.70 -11.99
C VAL A 12 -80.13 18.46 -11.08
N LEU A 13 -80.58 19.58 -10.50
CA LEU A 13 -79.80 20.34 -9.52
C LEU A 13 -79.54 19.56 -8.23
N SER A 14 -80.52 18.79 -7.75
CA SER A 14 -80.36 17.96 -6.54
C SER A 14 -79.36 16.82 -6.75
N VAL A 15 -79.35 16.21 -7.95
CA VAL A 15 -78.41 15.13 -8.29
C VAL A 15 -76.99 15.68 -8.51
N LEU A 16 -76.84 16.84 -9.15
CA LEU A 16 -75.54 17.50 -9.29
C LEU A 16 -74.95 17.93 -7.94
N ALA A 17 -75.78 18.48 -7.03
CA ALA A 17 -75.35 18.83 -5.68
C ALA A 17 -74.94 17.61 -4.86
N ALA A 18 -75.66 16.48 -4.99
CA ALA A 18 -75.29 15.23 -4.34
C ALA A 18 -73.99 14.64 -4.89
N MET A 19 -73.73 14.76 -6.20
CA MET A 19 -72.46 14.33 -6.81
C MET A 19 -71.27 15.17 -6.30
N ILE A 20 -71.42 16.47 -6.10
CA ILE A 20 -70.37 17.34 -5.55
C ILE A 20 -70.06 17.01 -4.08
N LEU A 21 -71.03 16.50 -3.32
CA LEU A 21 -70.85 16.11 -1.91
C LEU A 21 -70.31 14.67 -1.73
N VAL A 22 -70.62 13.75 -2.65
CA VAL A 22 -70.10 12.37 -2.65
C VAL A 22 -68.70 12.30 -3.27
N PHE A 23 -68.45 13.08 -4.31
CA PHE A 23 -67.14 13.29 -4.93
C PHE A 23 -66.61 14.66 -4.50
N GLY A 24 -66.49 14.86 -3.17
CA GLY A 24 -65.91 16.07 -2.58
C GLY A 24 -64.66 16.53 -3.33
N PRO A 25 -64.31 17.83 -3.27
CA PRO A 25 -63.30 18.43 -4.13
C PRO A 25 -62.11 17.48 -4.22
N LEU A 26 -61.88 16.96 -5.44
CA LEU A 26 -60.66 16.24 -5.75
C LEU A 26 -59.57 17.03 -5.05
N HIS A 27 -58.81 16.37 -4.18
CA HIS A 27 -57.52 16.88 -3.78
C HIS A 27 -56.74 17.04 -5.09
N ILE A 28 -56.90 18.18 -5.74
CA ILE A 28 -55.81 18.84 -6.41
C ILE A 28 -54.90 19.15 -5.23
N ALA A 29 -54.08 18.16 -4.86
CA ALA A 29 -52.81 18.44 -4.24
C ALA A 29 -52.23 19.49 -5.18
N GLU A 30 -52.27 20.73 -4.70
CA GLU A 30 -51.61 21.82 -5.33
C GLU A 30 -50.18 21.32 -5.49
N ILE A 31 -49.81 20.99 -6.73
CA ILE A 31 -48.42 20.98 -7.17
C ILE A 31 -48.03 22.46 -7.14
N THR A 32 -48.04 23.05 -5.93
CA THR A 32 -46.98 23.96 -5.59
C THR A 32 -45.76 23.10 -5.81
N GLY A 33 -45.00 23.44 -6.85
CA GLY A 33 -43.63 23.00 -6.97
C GLY A 33 -42.86 23.54 -5.77
N ARG A 34 -43.12 22.98 -4.58
CA ARG A 34 -42.07 22.79 -3.61
C ARG A 34 -41.16 21.80 -4.30
N ALA A 35 -40.25 22.34 -5.10
CA ALA A 35 -38.92 21.79 -5.14
C ALA A 35 -38.59 21.51 -3.67
N VAL A 36 -38.66 20.24 -3.29
CA VAL A 36 -37.74 19.78 -2.27
C VAL A 36 -36.41 20.16 -2.90
N ASP A 37 -35.85 21.24 -2.40
CA ASP A 37 -34.49 21.60 -2.69
C ASP A 37 -33.64 20.47 -2.10
N ASN A 38 -33.53 19.40 -2.88
CA ASN A 38 -32.74 18.20 -2.64
C ASN A 38 -31.27 18.51 -2.93
N THR A 39 -30.84 19.78 -2.92
CA THR A 39 -29.45 20.16 -3.22
C THR A 39 -28.45 19.69 -2.18
N LYS A 40 -28.89 19.01 -1.11
CA LYS A 40 -27.98 18.28 -0.23
C LYS A 40 -27.65 16.86 -0.71
N ASP A 41 -28.56 16.25 -1.48
CA ASP A 41 -28.42 14.89 -2.02
C ASP A 41 -28.08 14.90 -3.52
N SER A 42 -27.81 16.08 -4.10
CA SER A 42 -27.50 16.25 -5.53
C SER A 42 -26.09 16.77 -5.79
N VAL A 43 -25.25 16.85 -4.76
CA VAL A 43 -23.84 17.20 -4.97
C VAL A 43 -23.16 15.96 -5.52
N ASP A 44 -22.53 16.13 -6.67
CA ASP A 44 -21.75 15.13 -7.38
C ASP A 44 -20.44 15.85 -7.75
N SER A 45 -19.43 15.65 -6.92
CA SER A 45 -18.20 16.43 -6.91
C SER A 45 -17.25 16.04 -8.03
N ASP A 46 -17.33 14.80 -8.54
CA ASP A 46 -16.49 14.28 -9.60
C ASP A 46 -17.23 14.01 -10.92
N GLN A 47 -18.55 14.21 -10.95
CA GLN A 47 -19.44 14.16 -12.10
C GLN A 47 -19.55 12.76 -12.73
N ASP A 48 -19.46 11.71 -11.91
CA ASP A 48 -19.53 10.33 -12.37
C ASP A 48 -20.98 9.78 -12.48
N GLY A 49 -21.95 10.56 -12.01
CA GLY A 49 -23.37 10.23 -12.01
C GLY A 49 -23.89 9.62 -10.70
N ILE A 50 -23.03 9.44 -9.70
CA ILE A 50 -23.36 9.00 -8.36
C ILE A 50 -23.25 10.21 -7.40
N PRO A 51 -24.29 10.53 -6.60
CA PRO A 51 -24.18 11.62 -5.64
C PRO A 51 -23.18 11.32 -4.52
N ASP A 52 -22.45 12.34 -4.05
CA ASP A 52 -21.42 12.27 -2.98
C ASP A 52 -21.89 11.53 -1.72
N SER A 53 -23.19 11.56 -1.41
CA SER A 53 -23.78 10.88 -0.24
C SER A 53 -23.81 9.36 -0.34
N THR A 54 -23.70 8.83 -1.55
CA THR A 54 -23.80 7.41 -1.90
C THR A 54 -22.61 6.91 -2.70
N ASP A 55 -21.68 7.80 -3.03
CA ASP A 55 -20.47 7.53 -3.79
C ASP A 55 -19.38 6.97 -2.85
N ASN A 56 -18.84 5.80 -3.18
CA ASN A 56 -17.70 5.21 -2.46
C ASN A 56 -16.36 5.86 -2.82
N CYS A 57 -16.30 6.75 -3.82
CA CYS A 57 -15.17 7.62 -4.14
C CYS A 57 -15.58 9.06 -4.51
N PRO A 58 -16.08 9.90 -3.58
CA PRO A 58 -16.70 11.22 -3.86
C PRO A 58 -15.87 12.26 -4.63
N LEU A 59 -14.60 11.99 -4.92
CA LEU A 59 -13.68 12.90 -5.59
C LEU A 59 -12.98 12.24 -6.79
N ILE A 60 -13.24 10.97 -7.08
CA ILE A 60 -12.57 10.19 -8.13
C ILE A 60 -13.62 9.37 -8.88
N SER A 61 -13.93 9.84 -10.09
CA SER A 61 -14.99 9.29 -10.92
C SER A 61 -14.87 7.77 -11.09
N ASN A 62 -15.86 7.04 -10.60
CA ASN A 62 -15.96 5.59 -10.68
C ASN A 62 -17.43 5.13 -10.82
N PRO A 63 -18.08 5.36 -11.98
CA PRO A 63 -19.53 5.12 -12.17
C PRO A 63 -20.00 3.69 -11.92
N LYS A 64 -19.06 2.73 -11.87
CA LYS A 64 -19.34 1.31 -11.58
C LYS A 64 -19.39 0.99 -10.09
N GLN A 65 -18.88 1.88 -9.24
CA GLN A 65 -18.82 1.72 -7.78
C GLN A 65 -18.23 0.35 -7.40
N GLU A 66 -17.16 -0.06 -8.10
CA GLU A 66 -16.42 -1.28 -7.77
C GLU A 66 -15.76 -1.09 -6.38
N ASP A 67 -15.85 -2.11 -5.54
CA ASP A 67 -15.37 -2.16 -4.16
C ASP A 67 -15.10 -3.65 -3.83
N LEU A 68 -13.87 -4.09 -4.07
CA LEU A 68 -13.49 -5.49 -4.07
C LEU A 68 -13.46 -6.08 -2.64
N ASP A 69 -12.96 -5.33 -1.67
CA ASP A 69 -12.84 -5.76 -0.27
C ASP A 69 -14.08 -5.43 0.58
N HIS A 70 -14.99 -4.62 0.04
CA HIS A 70 -16.26 -4.21 0.65
C HIS A 70 -16.06 -3.38 1.94
N ASP A 71 -15.01 -2.56 2.02
CA ASP A 71 -14.77 -1.66 3.16
C ASP A 71 -15.59 -0.35 3.09
N GLY A 72 -16.21 -0.08 1.93
CA GLY A 72 -17.02 1.10 1.65
C GLY A 72 -16.28 2.24 0.95
N LYS A 73 -15.00 2.08 0.61
CA LYS A 73 -14.31 2.92 -0.37
C LYS A 73 -14.22 2.16 -1.69
N GLY A 74 -14.33 2.89 -2.79
CA GLY A 74 -14.23 2.25 -4.10
C GLY A 74 -12.79 1.91 -4.50
N ASP A 75 -12.66 0.89 -5.35
CA ASP A 75 -11.41 0.46 -6.00
C ASP A 75 -10.62 1.62 -6.65
N ALA A 76 -11.30 2.70 -7.04
CA ALA A 76 -10.70 3.86 -7.70
C ALA A 76 -9.96 4.80 -6.72
N CYS A 77 -10.31 4.75 -5.43
CA CYS A 77 -9.77 5.63 -4.40
C CYS A 77 -9.23 4.87 -3.17
N ASP A 78 -9.30 3.54 -3.16
CA ASP A 78 -8.67 2.71 -2.13
C ASP A 78 -7.17 2.48 -2.43
N PRO A 79 -6.26 2.70 -1.47
CA PRO A 79 -4.85 2.34 -1.60
C PRO A 79 -4.49 0.85 -1.37
N ASP A 80 -5.43 0.02 -0.92
CA ASP A 80 -5.33 -1.42 -0.64
C ASP A 80 -6.61 -2.11 -1.16
N LYS A 81 -6.66 -2.29 -2.48
CA LYS A 81 -7.86 -2.64 -3.24
C LYS A 81 -8.51 -3.96 -2.81
N ASP A 82 -7.73 -4.95 -2.40
CA ASP A 82 -8.25 -6.26 -2.00
C ASP A 82 -8.27 -6.50 -0.49
N GLY A 83 -7.89 -5.49 0.29
CA GLY A 83 -8.04 -5.44 1.74
C GLY A 83 -7.19 -6.48 2.48
N ASP A 84 -6.05 -6.89 1.91
CA ASP A 84 -5.18 -7.90 2.51
C ASP A 84 -4.11 -7.34 3.45
N GLY A 85 -4.04 -6.01 3.55
CA GLY A 85 -3.16 -5.27 4.43
C GLY A 85 -1.83 -4.87 3.78
N MET A 86 -1.68 -5.07 2.46
CA MET A 86 -0.56 -4.62 1.66
C MET A 86 -1.03 -3.53 0.68
N PRO A 87 -0.37 -2.37 0.59
CA PRO A 87 -0.79 -1.33 -0.35
C PRO A 87 -0.57 -1.73 -1.82
N ASP A 88 -1.49 -1.35 -2.71
CA ASP A 88 -1.43 -1.58 -4.16
C ASP A 88 -0.09 -1.18 -4.77
N ALA A 89 0.48 -0.07 -4.30
CA ALA A 89 1.75 0.45 -4.78
C ALA A 89 2.93 -0.52 -4.49
N TRP A 90 2.88 -1.21 -3.35
CA TRP A 90 3.88 -2.21 -2.97
C TRP A 90 3.66 -3.50 -3.76
N GLU A 91 2.41 -3.95 -3.89
CA GLU A 91 2.08 -5.14 -4.68
C GLU A 91 2.48 -4.99 -6.15
N LEU A 92 2.14 -3.87 -6.79
CA LEU A 92 2.54 -3.55 -8.16
C LEU A 92 4.06 -3.48 -8.32
N GLN A 93 4.77 -3.00 -7.30
CA GLN A 93 6.24 -2.95 -7.32
C GLN A 93 6.86 -4.36 -7.39
N TYR A 94 6.26 -5.33 -6.70
CA TYR A 94 6.77 -6.70 -6.64
C TYR A 94 6.04 -7.69 -7.57
N GLY A 95 5.04 -7.22 -8.32
CA GLY A 95 4.30 -8.02 -9.29
C GLY A 95 3.27 -8.96 -8.67
N LEU A 96 2.77 -8.62 -7.47
CA LEU A 96 1.64 -9.28 -6.82
C LEU A 96 0.30 -8.81 -7.43
N ASN A 97 -0.79 -9.44 -7.02
CA ASN A 97 -2.10 -9.22 -7.63
C ASN A 97 -3.03 -8.37 -6.76
N ILE A 98 -3.07 -7.06 -7.04
CA ILE A 98 -3.97 -6.06 -6.41
C ILE A 98 -5.49 -6.38 -6.45
N ASN A 99 -5.91 -7.45 -7.14
CA ASN A 99 -7.31 -7.84 -7.24
C ASN A 99 -7.60 -9.16 -6.52
N LYS A 100 -6.70 -9.61 -5.64
CA LYS A 100 -6.83 -10.90 -4.97
C LYS A 100 -5.93 -10.92 -3.75
N ASN A 101 -6.57 -10.98 -2.59
CA ASN A 101 -5.92 -11.24 -1.31
C ASN A 101 -4.95 -12.42 -1.42
N ASP A 102 -3.67 -12.09 -1.53
CA ASP A 102 -2.55 -13.01 -1.71
C ASP A 102 -1.49 -12.82 -0.61
N ALA A 103 -1.77 -11.98 0.39
CA ALA A 103 -1.03 -11.79 1.63
C ALA A 103 -0.47 -13.07 2.30
N ALA A 104 -1.15 -14.22 2.13
CA ALA A 104 -0.76 -15.51 2.69
C ALA A 104 0.05 -16.40 1.72
N GLU A 105 0.23 -15.99 0.47
CA GLU A 105 1.07 -16.69 -0.50
C GLU A 105 2.55 -16.50 -0.18
N ASP A 106 3.34 -17.44 -0.69
CA ASP A 106 4.80 -17.54 -0.53
C ASP A 106 5.38 -17.86 -1.92
N PRO A 107 5.54 -16.85 -2.80
CA PRO A 107 5.97 -17.05 -4.18
C PRO A 107 7.40 -17.57 -4.31
N ASP A 108 8.26 -17.29 -3.33
CA ASP A 108 9.68 -17.65 -3.36
C ASP A 108 10.01 -18.93 -2.58
N GLY A 109 9.07 -19.43 -1.77
CA GLY A 109 9.13 -20.69 -1.04
C GLY A 109 10.03 -20.65 0.19
N ASP A 110 10.29 -19.48 0.76
CA ASP A 110 11.18 -19.32 1.90
C ASP A 110 10.48 -19.47 3.27
N SER A 111 9.16 -19.69 3.26
CA SER A 111 8.25 -19.79 4.42
C SER A 111 7.92 -18.46 5.11
N ALA A 112 8.15 -17.32 4.47
CA ALA A 112 7.53 -16.04 4.79
C ALA A 112 6.37 -15.80 3.82
N THR A 113 5.28 -15.20 4.30
CA THR A 113 4.19 -14.81 3.40
C THR A 113 4.42 -13.39 2.87
N ASN A 114 3.79 -13.03 1.76
CA ASN A 114 3.83 -11.67 1.19
C ASN A 114 3.62 -10.58 2.27
N LEU A 115 2.62 -10.76 3.15
CA LEU A 115 2.32 -9.82 4.23
C LEU A 115 3.42 -9.76 5.31
N GLU A 116 4.07 -10.89 5.61
CA GLU A 116 5.21 -10.89 6.53
C GLU A 116 6.40 -10.14 5.94
N GLU A 117 6.62 -10.27 4.64
CA GLU A 117 7.69 -9.60 3.92
C GLU A 117 7.44 -8.11 3.76
N TYR A 118 6.20 -7.71 3.46
CA TYR A 118 5.79 -6.30 3.51
C TYR A 118 6.11 -5.68 4.87
N LYS A 119 5.75 -6.38 5.96
CA LYS A 119 6.04 -5.94 7.35
C LYS A 119 7.54 -5.90 7.67
N ARG A 120 8.35 -6.74 7.02
CA ARG A 120 9.81 -6.79 7.17
C ARG A 120 10.55 -5.86 6.21
N GLY A 121 9.88 -5.33 5.19
CA GLY A 121 10.48 -4.54 4.12
C GLY A 121 11.38 -5.38 3.21
N THR A 122 11.03 -6.65 2.98
CA THR A 122 11.76 -7.58 2.11
C THR A 122 11.03 -7.82 0.78
N ASN A 123 11.55 -8.71 -0.07
CA ASN A 123 11.07 -8.90 -1.45
C ASN A 123 10.43 -10.28 -1.63
N PRO A 124 9.11 -10.35 -1.91
CA PRO A 124 8.36 -11.61 -2.00
C PRO A 124 8.70 -12.52 -3.17
N GLY A 125 9.58 -12.08 -4.07
CA GLY A 125 10.13 -12.90 -5.14
C GLY A 125 11.54 -13.43 -4.87
N VAL A 126 12.13 -13.18 -3.69
CA VAL A 126 13.54 -13.49 -3.41
C VAL A 126 13.72 -14.12 -2.03
N PRO A 127 14.11 -15.41 -1.95
CA PRO A 127 14.21 -16.12 -0.68
C PRO A 127 15.15 -15.42 0.30
N ASP A 128 14.66 -15.12 1.50
CA ASP A 128 15.41 -14.42 2.51
C ASP A 128 16.13 -15.36 3.48
N PRO A 129 17.37 -15.03 3.89
CA PRO A 129 18.11 -15.83 4.86
C PRO A 129 17.55 -15.72 6.29
N VAL A 130 16.63 -14.79 6.55
CA VAL A 130 16.10 -14.51 7.90
C VAL A 130 15.07 -15.56 8.32
N THR A 131 14.39 -16.18 7.36
CA THR A 131 13.30 -17.14 7.57
C THR A 131 13.81 -18.47 8.14
N LEU A 132 15.05 -18.85 7.81
CA LEU A 132 15.74 -19.99 8.41
C LEU A 132 15.99 -19.83 9.93
N PHE A 133 16.21 -18.60 10.40
CA PHE A 133 16.47 -18.35 11.83
C PHE A 133 15.17 -18.40 12.66
N MET A 134 14.06 -17.95 12.09
CA MET A 134 12.73 -18.02 12.72
C MET A 134 12.18 -19.44 12.76
N THR A 135 12.36 -20.23 11.70
CA THR A 135 11.96 -21.65 11.67
C THR A 135 12.75 -22.49 12.65
N ILE A 136 14.08 -22.32 12.73
CA ILE A 136 14.91 -23.01 13.74
C ILE A 136 14.53 -22.55 15.15
N SER A 137 14.25 -21.26 15.38
CA SER A 137 13.81 -20.76 16.68
C SER A 137 12.42 -21.29 17.06
N GLY A 138 11.50 -21.42 16.11
CA GLY A 138 10.17 -22.00 16.30
C GLY A 138 10.21 -23.50 16.59
N ILE A 139 11.03 -24.26 15.86
CA ILE A 139 11.30 -25.68 16.14
C ILE A 139 11.94 -25.83 17.52
N MET A 140 12.91 -24.98 17.88
CA MET A 140 13.50 -24.98 19.21
C MET A 140 12.49 -24.65 20.30
N ARG A 141 11.58 -23.69 20.08
CA ARG A 141 10.54 -23.30 21.06
C ARG A 141 9.48 -24.41 21.24
N SER A 142 9.09 -25.08 20.14
CA SER A 142 8.22 -26.27 20.15
C SER A 142 8.85 -27.45 20.92
N GLN A 143 10.15 -27.71 20.74
CA GLN A 143 10.85 -28.80 21.43
C GLN A 143 11.11 -28.47 22.91
N VAL A 144 11.27 -27.20 23.27
CA VAL A 144 11.49 -26.78 24.66
C VAL A 144 10.24 -26.98 25.53
N GLU A 145 9.03 -26.72 25.01
CA GLU A 145 7.79 -27.00 25.76
C GLU A 145 7.57 -28.51 25.95
N PHE A 146 7.96 -29.33 24.98
CA PHE A 146 7.93 -30.80 25.09
C PHE A 146 8.87 -31.32 26.20
N ILE A 147 10.04 -30.70 26.39
CA ILE A 147 11.00 -31.09 27.44
C ILE A 147 10.50 -30.70 28.83
N THR A 148 9.74 -29.60 28.96
CA THR A 148 9.20 -29.15 30.26
C THR A 148 7.99 -29.95 30.75
N ALA A 149 7.36 -30.76 29.88
CA ALA A 149 6.23 -31.62 30.23
C ALA A 149 6.64 -33.05 30.65
N ILE A 150 7.93 -33.38 30.61
CA ILE A 150 8.41 -34.69 31.06
C ILE A 150 8.48 -34.67 32.59
N ASP A 151 7.50 -35.32 33.22
CA ASP A 151 7.53 -35.58 34.66
C ASP A 151 8.73 -36.49 34.97
N VAL A 152 9.76 -35.93 35.60
CA VAL A 152 11.07 -36.58 35.83
C VAL A 152 10.95 -37.88 36.63
N LYS A 153 9.81 -38.10 37.28
CA LYS A 153 9.46 -39.32 38.01
C LYS A 153 9.25 -40.54 37.12
N ASP A 154 8.69 -40.38 35.91
CA ASP A 154 8.43 -41.49 34.99
C ASP A 154 9.67 -41.91 34.19
N LEU A 155 10.71 -41.05 34.21
CA LEU A 155 11.96 -41.27 33.50
C LEU A 155 12.92 -42.24 34.24
N LEU A 156 12.78 -42.35 35.56
CA LEU A 156 13.62 -43.18 36.45
C LEU A 156 13.05 -44.57 36.76
N THR A 157 11.79 -44.86 36.39
CA THR A 157 11.09 -46.11 36.71
C THR A 157 10.98 -47.08 35.53
N ASN A 158 11.22 -46.62 34.29
CA ASN A 158 11.14 -47.45 33.09
C ASN A 158 12.53 -47.87 32.58
N PRO A 159 12.83 -49.17 32.43
CA PRO A 159 14.15 -49.63 31.96
C PRO A 159 14.44 -49.25 30.50
N ILE A 160 13.40 -48.98 29.70
CA ILE A 160 13.50 -48.58 28.30
C ILE A 160 13.92 -47.10 28.17
N SER A 161 13.52 -46.22 29.10
CA SER A 161 13.95 -44.81 29.09
C SER A 161 15.39 -44.64 29.56
N LEU A 162 15.85 -45.45 30.52
CA LEU A 162 17.23 -45.36 31.03
C LEU A 162 18.27 -45.73 29.96
N SER A 163 18.00 -46.77 29.16
CA SER A 163 18.91 -47.18 28.08
C SER A 163 19.00 -46.14 26.97
N MET A 164 17.87 -45.52 26.61
CA MET A 164 17.82 -44.42 25.64
C MET A 164 18.59 -43.18 26.12
N ILE A 165 18.45 -42.82 27.40
CA ILE A 165 19.14 -41.68 27.99
C ILE A 165 20.66 -41.91 28.00
N ILE A 166 21.11 -43.11 28.40
CA ILE A 166 22.52 -43.47 28.37
C ILE A 166 23.07 -43.40 26.93
N ALA A 167 22.31 -43.86 25.93
CA ALA A 167 22.70 -43.80 24.53
C ALA A 167 22.83 -42.34 24.02
N VAL A 168 21.91 -41.46 24.40
CA VAL A 168 21.96 -40.03 24.03
C VAL A 168 23.15 -39.33 24.69
N ILE A 169 23.42 -39.58 25.98
CA ILE A 169 24.58 -39.01 26.67
C ILE A 169 25.89 -39.49 26.04
N ALA A 170 25.99 -40.78 25.71
CA ALA A 170 27.16 -41.35 25.04
C ALA A 170 27.37 -40.73 23.64
N PHE A 171 26.28 -40.49 22.89
CA PHE A 171 26.34 -39.84 21.58
C PHE A 171 26.83 -38.39 21.68
N ILE A 172 26.29 -37.60 22.61
CA ILE A 172 26.71 -36.21 22.83
C ILE A 172 28.19 -36.15 23.23
N ALA A 173 28.65 -37.06 24.11
CA ALA A 173 30.05 -37.15 24.50
C ALA A 173 30.96 -37.52 23.32
N ALA A 174 30.53 -38.44 22.44
CA ALA A 174 31.28 -38.83 21.25
C ALA A 174 31.40 -37.67 20.25
N VAL A 175 30.31 -36.95 19.98
CA VAL A 175 30.32 -35.76 19.11
C VAL A 175 31.20 -34.66 19.69
N GLY A 176 31.08 -34.38 21.00
CA GLY A 176 31.94 -33.45 21.70
C GLY A 176 33.42 -33.82 21.61
N PHE A 177 33.75 -35.10 21.75
CA PHE A 177 35.12 -35.61 21.60
C PHE A 177 35.66 -35.46 20.18
N LEU A 178 34.84 -35.70 19.15
CA LEU A 178 35.22 -35.46 17.75
C LEU A 178 35.51 -33.97 17.52
N PHE A 179 34.68 -33.08 18.05
CA PHE A 179 34.89 -31.63 17.93
C PHE A 179 36.15 -31.16 18.68
N TYR A 180 36.39 -31.70 19.88
CA TYR A 180 37.63 -31.50 20.63
C TYR A 180 38.85 -31.94 19.82
N ARG A 181 38.78 -33.12 19.19
CA ARG A 181 39.84 -33.66 18.33
C ARG A 181 40.08 -32.78 17.10
N MET A 182 39.03 -32.30 16.43
CA MET A 182 39.15 -31.39 15.28
C MET A 182 39.82 -30.06 15.67
N LYS A 183 39.46 -29.49 16.82
CA LYS A 183 40.06 -28.23 17.32
C LYS A 183 41.55 -28.41 17.66
N HIS A 184 41.95 -29.59 18.13
CA HIS A 184 43.34 -29.91 18.45
C HIS A 184 44.22 -30.24 17.22
N GLN A 185 43.65 -30.62 16.08
CA GLN A 185 44.38 -30.82 14.82
C GLN A 185 44.83 -29.50 14.18
N LYS A 186 44.08 -28.40 14.37
CA LYS A 186 44.44 -27.07 13.82
C LYS A 186 45.67 -26.44 14.46
N LYS A 187 46.14 -26.91 15.63
CA LYS A 187 47.34 -26.39 16.31
C LYS A 187 48.65 -27.07 15.87
N LYS A 188 48.61 -28.21 15.17
CA LYS A 188 49.83 -28.95 14.75
C LYS A 188 50.22 -28.76 13.28
N VAL A 189 49.42 -28.06 12.47
CA VAL A 189 49.69 -27.84 11.04
C VAL A 189 49.86 -26.34 10.75
N ILE A 190 50.83 -25.71 11.41
CA ILE A 190 51.40 -24.44 10.95
C ILE A 190 52.93 -24.62 10.90
N VAL A 191 53.38 -25.52 10.03
CA VAL A 191 54.73 -25.48 9.47
C VAL A 191 54.56 -25.56 7.95
N GLN A 192 54.76 -24.41 7.32
CA GLN A 192 55.07 -24.22 5.89
C GLN A 192 54.22 -24.99 4.87
N ALA A 193 53.05 -24.44 4.53
CA ALA A 193 52.49 -24.62 3.19
C ALA A 193 52.71 -23.32 2.39
N LYS A 194 53.77 -23.32 1.59
CA LYS A 194 54.07 -22.27 0.59
C LYS A 194 53.15 -22.51 -0.61
N ILE A 195 51.99 -21.85 -0.63
CA ILE A 195 51.11 -21.83 -1.80
C ILE A 195 51.53 -20.63 -2.67
N PRO A 196 51.88 -20.82 -3.95
CA PRO A 196 52.14 -19.70 -4.85
C PRO A 196 50.83 -18.95 -5.16
N ALA A 197 50.81 -17.66 -4.86
CA ALA A 197 49.72 -16.74 -5.17
C ALA A 197 49.65 -16.47 -6.67
N LEU A 198 48.57 -16.92 -7.32
CA LEU A 198 48.17 -16.50 -8.68
C LEU A 198 47.04 -15.46 -8.64
N ILE A 199 47.02 -14.64 -7.60
CA ILE A 199 46.27 -13.39 -7.54
C ILE A 199 47.22 -12.37 -6.93
N GLY A 200 47.66 -11.39 -7.72
CA GLY A 200 48.57 -10.34 -7.26
C GLY A 200 48.01 -9.62 -6.03
N PRO A 201 48.84 -9.22 -5.07
CA PRO A 201 48.35 -8.52 -3.89
C PRO A 201 47.88 -7.12 -4.30
N VAL A 202 46.57 -6.86 -4.29
CA VAL A 202 46.04 -5.50 -4.22
C VAL A 202 46.37 -4.98 -2.81
N ARG A 203 47.63 -4.57 -2.61
CA ARG A 203 48.02 -3.73 -1.48
C ARG A 203 47.51 -2.31 -1.74
N ARG A 204 46.20 -2.10 -1.65
CA ARG A 204 45.69 -0.74 -1.45
C ARG A 204 46.13 -0.30 -0.07
N ASN A 205 46.86 0.81 0.00
CA ASN A 205 47.38 1.34 1.24
C ASN A 205 46.21 1.61 2.19
N ARG A 206 46.31 1.32 3.50
CA ARG A 206 45.22 1.59 4.47
C ARG A 206 44.74 3.04 4.41
N LYS A 207 45.65 3.97 4.07
CA LYS A 207 45.33 5.40 3.87
C LYS A 207 44.45 5.64 2.65
N GLU A 208 44.60 4.83 1.61
CA GLU A 208 43.86 4.93 0.35
C GLU A 208 42.47 4.31 0.47
N MET A 209 42.35 3.17 1.16
CA MET A 209 41.05 2.59 1.51
C MET A 209 40.25 3.51 2.44
N ALA A 210 40.90 4.17 3.41
CA ALA A 210 40.25 5.16 4.25
C ALA A 210 39.82 6.42 3.48
N ARG A 211 40.53 6.78 2.40
CA ARG A 211 40.15 7.89 1.52
C ARG A 211 38.96 7.52 0.64
N ASP A 212 38.99 6.35 0.01
CA ASP A 212 37.89 5.81 -0.81
C ASP A 212 36.62 5.66 0.03
N LEU A 213 36.73 5.17 1.28
CA LEU A 213 35.59 5.08 2.19
C LEU A 213 35.01 6.47 2.55
N LYS A 214 35.87 7.46 2.80
CA LYS A 214 35.43 8.84 3.06
C LYS A 214 34.80 9.49 1.83
N GLU A 215 35.32 9.23 0.64
CA GLU A 215 34.76 9.75 -0.63
C GLU A 215 33.40 9.12 -0.93
N ARG A 216 33.24 7.81 -0.70
CA ARG A 216 31.93 7.13 -0.82
C ARG A 216 30.92 7.65 0.19
N GLN A 217 31.32 7.85 1.44
CA GLN A 217 30.45 8.45 2.46
C GLN A 217 30.05 9.88 2.08
N ALA A 218 30.97 10.69 1.56
CA ALA A 218 30.66 12.04 1.09
C ALA A 218 29.73 12.04 -0.14
N MET A 219 29.85 11.05 -1.02
CA MET A 219 28.95 10.89 -2.16
C MET A 219 27.53 10.54 -1.71
N MET A 220 27.38 9.64 -0.75
CA MET A 220 26.08 9.28 -0.14
C MET A 220 25.40 10.48 0.52
N MET A 221 26.15 11.27 1.30
CA MET A 221 25.61 12.49 1.92
C MET A 221 25.20 13.53 0.87
N ARG A 222 25.93 13.65 -0.24
CA ARG A 222 25.56 14.54 -1.35
C ARG A 222 24.33 14.06 -2.10
N SER A 223 24.15 12.74 -2.28
CA SER A 223 22.91 12.21 -2.86
C SER A 223 21.72 12.41 -1.94
N GLU A 224 21.87 12.23 -0.63
CA GLU A 224 20.83 12.54 0.35
C GLU A 224 20.49 14.03 0.35
N GLN A 225 21.48 14.93 0.31
CA GLN A 225 21.22 16.37 0.21
C GLN A 225 20.51 16.75 -1.09
N LYS A 226 20.81 16.09 -2.22
CA LYS A 226 20.08 16.29 -3.48
C LYS A 226 18.65 15.77 -3.40
N LEU A 227 18.41 14.66 -2.70
CA LEU A 227 17.07 14.13 -2.42
C LEU A 227 16.27 15.09 -1.53
N MET A 228 16.86 15.55 -0.43
CA MET A 228 16.26 16.53 0.48
C MET A 228 15.99 17.88 -0.22
N ALA A 229 16.89 18.32 -1.11
CA ALA A 229 16.67 19.52 -1.92
C ALA A 229 15.51 19.34 -2.91
N ARG A 230 15.37 18.16 -3.51
CA ARG A 230 14.25 17.80 -4.39
C ARG A 230 12.92 17.72 -3.63
N GLU A 231 12.93 17.22 -2.40
CA GLU A 231 11.75 17.24 -1.52
C GLU A 231 11.38 18.67 -1.08
N SER A 232 12.37 19.53 -0.81
CA SER A 232 12.13 20.95 -0.49
C SER A 232 11.63 21.80 -1.67
N PHE A 233 11.84 21.32 -2.90
CA PHE A 233 11.29 21.90 -4.14
C PHE A 233 9.81 21.52 -4.34
N PHE A 234 9.39 20.35 -3.81
CA PHE A 234 7.99 19.93 -3.71
C PHE A 234 7.36 20.37 -2.38
N ARG A 235 7.45 21.67 -2.04
CA ARG A 235 6.47 22.23 -1.10
C ARG A 235 5.11 22.29 -1.80
N PRO A 236 3.98 21.99 -1.12
CA PRO A 236 2.66 22.18 -1.70
C PRO A 236 2.56 23.63 -2.18
N PHE A 237 2.36 23.84 -3.48
CA PHE A 237 2.07 25.15 -4.01
C PHE A 237 0.78 25.65 -3.34
N ASP A 238 0.89 26.69 -2.52
CA ASP A 238 -0.26 27.38 -1.98
C ASP A 238 -1.09 27.92 -3.15
N LYS A 239 -2.40 27.62 -3.13
CA LYS A 239 -3.33 27.93 -4.23
C LYS A 239 -3.48 29.44 -4.47
N SER A 240 -2.89 30.28 -3.61
CA SER A 240 -2.96 31.75 -3.65
C SER A 240 -2.04 32.42 -4.67
N GLU A 241 -1.01 31.76 -5.21
CA GLU A 241 -0.05 32.37 -6.15
C GLU A 241 -0.27 32.01 -7.65
N ARG A 242 -1.31 31.24 -7.98
CA ARG A 242 -1.54 30.77 -9.37
C ARG A 242 -1.84 31.87 -10.40
N ASN A 243 -2.22 33.07 -9.97
CA ASN A 243 -2.74 34.07 -10.90
C ASN A 243 -1.71 35.10 -11.41
N GLU A 244 -0.45 35.03 -10.97
CA GLU A 244 0.56 36.05 -11.36
C GLU A 244 1.86 35.49 -11.94
N SER A 245 2.04 34.17 -12.08
CA SER A 245 3.27 33.61 -12.66
C SER A 245 3.25 33.66 -14.20
N PRO A 246 4.13 34.43 -14.85
CA PRO A 246 4.24 34.47 -16.32
C PRO A 246 4.61 33.11 -16.93
N VAL A 247 5.28 32.27 -16.14
CA VAL A 247 5.76 30.94 -16.54
C VAL A 247 4.60 29.95 -16.74
N LEU A 248 3.56 30.02 -15.90
CA LEU A 248 2.40 29.13 -16.01
C LEU A 248 1.54 29.44 -17.24
N LYS A 249 1.45 30.72 -17.64
CA LYS A 249 0.75 31.13 -18.87
C LYS A 249 1.46 30.64 -20.14
N GLU A 250 2.78 30.48 -20.08
CA GLU A 250 3.55 30.02 -21.23
C GLU A 250 3.69 28.50 -21.30
N LEU A 251 3.53 27.79 -20.17
CA LEU A 251 3.39 26.33 -20.12
C LEU A 251 2.09 25.83 -20.78
N GLU A 252 0.99 26.58 -20.72
CA GLU A 252 -0.26 26.24 -21.42
C GLU A 252 -0.11 26.30 -22.95
N LYS A 253 0.72 27.21 -23.48
CA LYS A 253 0.99 27.29 -24.92
C LYS A 253 1.78 26.10 -25.45
N ILE A 254 2.43 25.33 -24.58
CA ILE A 254 3.34 24.24 -24.97
C ILE A 254 2.59 22.90 -25.17
N GLN A 255 1.31 22.81 -24.76
CA GLN A 255 0.49 21.60 -24.92
C GLN A 255 0.11 21.26 -26.39
N GLY A 256 0.63 21.98 -27.38
CA GLY A 256 0.36 21.76 -28.81
C GLY A 256 1.59 21.51 -29.70
N PHE A 257 2.77 21.21 -29.15
CA PHE A 257 3.99 20.99 -29.97
C PHE A 257 4.30 19.49 -30.15
N ASP A 258 4.12 19.00 -31.38
CA ASP A 258 4.33 17.60 -31.77
C ASP A 258 5.78 17.25 -32.15
N SER A 259 6.69 18.23 -32.27
CA SER A 259 8.08 18.01 -32.70
C SER A 259 9.11 18.26 -31.59
N GLU A 260 10.09 17.37 -31.49
CA GLU A 260 11.16 17.38 -30.47
C GLU A 260 12.04 18.65 -30.54
N SER A 261 12.25 19.18 -31.74
CA SER A 261 12.95 20.46 -31.98
C SER A 261 12.20 21.66 -31.38
N ASP A 262 10.88 21.64 -31.35
CA ASP A 262 10.09 22.74 -30.81
C ASP A 262 10.00 22.67 -29.28
N ARG A 263 10.08 21.44 -28.73
CA ARG A 263 10.19 21.21 -27.29
C ARG A 263 11.51 21.74 -26.73
N GLU A 264 12.63 21.53 -27.42
CA GLU A 264 13.94 22.05 -26.96
C GLU A 264 13.97 23.58 -26.94
N LYS A 265 13.44 24.24 -27.98
CA LYS A 265 13.35 25.72 -28.03
C LYS A 265 12.41 26.28 -26.97
N ALA A 266 11.34 25.55 -26.65
CA ALA A 266 10.42 25.91 -25.58
C ALA A 266 11.07 25.79 -24.20
N VAL A 267 11.84 24.72 -23.94
CA VAL A 267 12.57 24.52 -22.68
C VAL A 267 13.63 25.61 -22.48
N GLU A 268 14.35 26.00 -23.55
CA GLU A 268 15.35 27.06 -23.46
C GLU A 268 14.71 28.44 -23.23
N SER A 269 13.57 28.71 -23.87
CA SER A 269 12.80 29.94 -23.64
C SER A 269 12.24 30.03 -22.20
N LEU A 270 11.77 28.91 -21.65
CA LEU A 270 11.30 28.82 -20.28
C LEU A 270 12.42 28.98 -19.24
N SER A 271 13.61 28.45 -19.53
CA SER A 271 14.79 28.61 -18.68
C SER A 271 15.18 30.09 -18.54
N ASN A 272 15.21 30.83 -19.66
CA ASN A 272 15.53 32.25 -19.66
C ASN A 272 14.47 33.09 -18.92
N LEU A 273 13.19 32.76 -19.06
CA LEU A 273 12.09 33.42 -18.35
C LEU A 273 12.10 33.16 -16.84
N ALA A 274 12.46 31.94 -16.44
CA ALA A 274 12.61 31.58 -15.02
C ALA A 274 13.77 32.35 -14.38
N GLU A 275 14.87 32.53 -15.11
CA GLU A 275 16.04 33.29 -14.65
C GLU A 275 15.73 34.80 -14.57
N GLU A 276 14.95 35.34 -15.50
CA GLU A 276 14.51 36.74 -15.49
C GLU A 276 13.52 37.03 -14.34
N TYR A 277 12.63 36.08 -14.03
CA TYR A 277 11.71 36.19 -12.89
C TYR A 277 12.43 36.13 -11.53
N ASP A 278 13.42 35.24 -11.36
CA ASP A 278 14.22 35.14 -10.14
C ASP A 278 15.07 36.41 -9.90
N ASN A 279 15.59 37.02 -10.98
CA ASN A 279 16.32 38.28 -10.90
C ASN A 279 15.43 39.49 -10.59
N SER A 280 14.12 39.43 -10.89
CA SER A 280 13.15 40.49 -10.58
C SER A 280 12.69 40.52 -9.11
N LYS A 281 12.95 39.43 -8.35
CA LYS A 281 12.55 39.27 -6.93
C LYS A 281 13.70 39.51 -5.94
N LYS A 282 14.89 39.90 -6.40
CA LYS A 282 16.03 40.36 -5.58
C LYS A 282 16.11 41.88 -5.54
#